data_AF-A0A959RJS9-F1
#
_entry.id   AF-A0A959RJS9-F1
#
_cell.length_a   1.000
_cell.length_b   1.000
_cell.length_c   1.000
_cell.angle_alpha   90.00
_cell.angle_beta   90.00
_cell.angle_gamma   90.00
#
_symmetry.space_group_name_H-M   'P 1'
#
loop_
_entity.id
_entity.type
_entity.pdbx_description
1 polymer ?
#
loop_
_entity_poly.entity_id
_entity_poly.type
_entity_poly.pdbx_seq_one_letter_code
_entity_poly.pdbx_strand_id
1 'polypeptide(L)'
;MSKNSAYIKDQKILLNNDDVKGEYVNIEDEQFYRISNYDKMDPFLMTIVSSSDHWMFISSNGGLTAGRKNPDNALFPYYNDDIIHSSNEITGSKAILQVSIDNKLQIWEPFSNFCNGIYKISRNLYKNILGNKIIFEEINHDLGLNFCYSWMNSEKYGFVKKSSVKNINNKSIEINLIDGIQNILPYGLYQKFQNEFSTLADGYKKNELIPENGIGIFSLSSIPSDRAEPSESLKATVVWSLAPKVKKYLLSSRQLNKFRSGLEINNETDIRAAKGSYFINNSFKLNPEENEEWLIIADINQDSADLAKTIYYLEN
;
A
#
# COMPACT_ATOMS: atom_id res chain seq x y z
N MET A 1 16.90 33.11 14.88
CA MET A 1 17.43 32.99 13.51
C MET A 1 16.30 33.35 12.55
N SER A 2 16.49 34.29 11.62
CA SER A 2 15.47 34.64 10.63
C SER A 2 15.17 33.41 9.78
N LYS A 3 13.91 32.93 9.80
CA LYS A 3 13.49 31.81 8.96
C LYS A 3 13.49 32.27 7.50
N ASN A 4 14.57 32.02 6.78
CA ASN A 4 14.56 32.14 5.32
C ASN A 4 13.49 31.18 4.80
N SER A 5 12.49 31.73 4.10
CA SER A 5 11.46 30.91 3.46
C SER A 5 12.04 30.32 2.17
N ALA A 6 11.93 29.01 2.00
CA ALA A 6 12.31 28.33 0.77
C ALA A 6 11.09 28.19 -0.16
N TYR A 7 11.32 28.21 -1.46
CA TYR A 7 10.28 28.17 -2.49
C TYR A 7 10.66 27.19 -3.60
N ILE A 8 9.66 26.52 -4.16
CA ILE A 8 9.73 25.84 -5.46
C ILE A 8 8.97 26.72 -6.44
N LYS A 9 9.71 27.46 -7.29
CA LYS A 9 9.16 28.54 -8.12
C LYS A 9 8.37 29.54 -7.24
N ASP A 10 7.05 29.61 -7.38
CA ASP A 10 6.18 30.53 -6.65
C ASP A 10 5.55 29.87 -5.39
N GLN A 11 5.70 28.56 -5.23
CA GLN A 11 5.12 27.81 -4.11
C GLN A 11 6.08 27.81 -2.92
N LYS A 12 5.61 28.33 -1.78
CA LYS A 12 6.38 28.29 -0.53
C LYS A 12 6.44 26.86 0.01
N ILE A 13 7.64 26.40 0.38
CA ILE A 13 7.82 25.15 1.10
C ILE A 13 7.35 25.33 2.54
N LEU A 14 6.33 24.57 2.92
CA LEU A 14 5.77 24.52 4.26
C LEU A 14 6.65 23.61 5.13
N LEU A 15 7.03 24.13 6.30
CA LEU A 15 7.73 23.39 7.33
C LEU A 15 6.80 23.23 8.52
N ASN A 16 6.46 21.99 8.84
CA ASN A 16 5.77 21.69 10.10
C ASN A 16 6.80 21.72 11.25
N ASN A 17 6.61 22.63 12.22
CA ASN A 17 7.50 22.78 13.38
C ASN A 17 6.90 22.23 14.69
N ASP A 18 5.76 21.54 14.62
CA ASP A 18 5.14 20.90 15.79
C ASP A 18 6.06 19.83 16.43
N ASP A 19 5.97 19.65 17.74
CA ASP A 19 6.81 18.65 18.41
C ASP A 19 6.33 17.22 18.13
N VAL A 20 7.26 16.26 18.22
CA VAL A 20 6.94 14.84 18.29
C VAL A 20 6.43 14.53 19.69
N LYS A 21 5.25 13.90 19.80
CA LYS A 21 4.65 13.53 21.08
C LYS A 21 4.13 12.10 21.03
N GLY A 22 4.31 11.41 22.15
CA GLY A 22 3.82 10.06 22.35
C GLY A 22 2.69 10.03 23.38
N GLU A 23 1.60 9.34 23.10
CA GLU A 23 0.51 9.16 24.07
C GLU A 23 -0.32 7.89 23.80
N TYR A 24 -1.04 7.43 24.80
CA TYR A 24 -2.02 6.37 24.63
C TYR A 24 -3.36 6.94 24.19
N VAL A 25 -3.96 6.34 23.16
CA VAL A 25 -5.27 6.69 22.63
C VAL A 25 -6.12 5.42 22.47
N ASN A 26 -7.44 5.58 22.44
CA ASN A 26 -8.36 4.49 22.13
C ASN A 26 -8.93 4.67 20.71
N ILE A 27 -8.89 3.62 19.91
CA ILE A 27 -9.42 3.55 18.54
C ILE A 27 -10.24 2.26 18.44
N GLU A 28 -11.53 2.36 18.10
CA GLU A 28 -12.43 1.20 17.97
C GLU A 28 -12.38 0.25 19.19
N ASP A 29 -12.47 0.80 20.41
CA ASP A 29 -12.37 0.08 21.70
C ASP A 29 -11.03 -0.64 21.97
N GLU A 30 -10.00 -0.36 21.18
CA GLU A 30 -8.65 -0.89 21.36
C GLU A 30 -7.66 0.23 21.70
N GLN A 31 -6.70 -0.06 22.60
CA GLN A 31 -5.70 0.91 23.01
C GLN A 31 -4.48 0.89 22.07
N PHE A 32 -4.06 2.07 21.63
CA PHE A 32 -2.89 2.31 20.78
C PHE A 32 -1.94 3.29 21.44
N TYR A 33 -0.64 3.12 21.17
CA TYR A 33 0.34 4.19 21.37
C TYR A 33 0.47 4.99 20.08
N ARG A 34 0.16 6.28 20.15
CA ARG A 34 0.27 7.24 19.05
C ARG A 34 1.59 7.99 19.15
N ILE A 35 2.31 8.09 18.03
CA ILE A 35 3.41 9.02 17.83
C ILE A 35 2.95 10.09 16.84
N SER A 36 2.70 11.30 17.31
CA SER A 36 2.31 12.42 16.45
C SER A 36 3.53 13.05 15.79
N ASN A 37 3.37 13.49 14.54
CA ASN A 37 4.45 14.07 13.71
C ASN A 37 5.65 13.13 13.59
N TYR A 38 5.40 11.82 13.45
CA TYR A 38 6.46 10.79 13.42
C TYR A 38 7.44 11.01 12.25
N ASP A 39 7.00 11.70 11.21
CA ASP A 39 7.77 12.06 10.01
C ASP A 39 8.93 13.03 10.28
N LYS A 40 9.02 13.55 11.51
CA LYS A 40 10.15 14.37 12.00
C LYS A 40 11.22 13.56 12.71
N MET A 41 10.99 12.28 12.92
CA MET A 41 12.00 11.35 13.40
C MET A 41 12.70 10.73 12.20
N ASP A 42 13.98 10.37 12.37
CA ASP A 42 14.60 9.46 11.42
C ASP A 42 13.76 8.18 11.33
N PRO A 43 13.54 7.63 10.12
CA PRO A 43 12.79 6.40 9.96
C PRO A 43 13.36 5.29 10.86
N PHE A 44 12.48 4.57 11.54
CA PHE A 44 12.85 3.48 12.44
C PHE A 44 12.07 2.23 12.10
N LEU A 45 12.69 1.07 12.29
CA LEU A 45 12.12 -0.22 11.93
C LEU A 45 11.30 -0.80 13.08
N MET A 46 10.18 -1.43 12.74
CA MET A 46 9.28 -2.12 13.67
C MET A 46 9.01 -3.54 13.18
N THR A 47 8.70 -4.44 14.12
CA THR A 47 8.12 -5.74 13.82
C THR A 47 6.64 -5.75 14.21
N ILE A 48 5.78 -6.25 13.32
CA ILE A 48 4.36 -6.47 13.60
C ILE A 48 4.17 -7.95 13.88
N VAL A 49 3.83 -8.27 15.13
CA VAL A 49 3.77 -9.66 15.58
C VAL A 49 2.48 -10.34 15.12
N SER A 50 2.52 -11.66 15.04
CA SER A 50 1.37 -12.50 14.72
C SER A 50 1.31 -13.68 15.68
N SER A 51 0.11 -14.15 15.99
CA SER A 51 -0.10 -15.40 16.72
C SER A 51 0.07 -16.65 15.83
N SER A 52 0.16 -16.45 14.51
CA SER A 52 0.39 -17.49 13.51
C SER A 52 1.81 -17.37 12.95
N ASP A 53 2.02 -17.73 11.68
CA ASP A 53 3.34 -17.79 11.03
C ASP A 53 3.72 -16.51 10.25
N HIS A 54 3.02 -15.39 10.45
CA HIS A 54 3.30 -14.16 9.70
C HIS A 54 4.51 -13.45 10.30
N TRP A 55 5.34 -12.88 9.42
CA TRP A 55 6.37 -11.93 9.77
C TRP A 55 6.17 -10.66 8.95
N MET A 56 6.35 -9.51 9.58
CA MET A 56 6.32 -8.20 8.93
C MET A 56 7.32 -7.27 9.62
N PHE A 57 8.27 -6.76 8.83
CA PHE A 57 9.20 -5.73 9.24
C PHE A 57 8.87 -4.46 8.46
N ILE A 58 8.47 -3.42 9.19
CA ILE A 58 7.93 -2.19 8.60
C ILE A 58 8.61 -0.97 9.22
N SER A 59 9.08 -0.09 8.35
CA SER A 59 9.60 1.22 8.68
C SER A 59 8.48 2.17 9.09
N SER A 60 8.77 3.12 9.98
CA SER A 60 7.85 4.21 10.30
C SER A 60 7.47 5.06 9.08
N ASN A 61 8.25 5.06 8.00
CA ASN A 61 7.89 5.72 6.73
C ASN A 61 7.01 4.86 5.78
N GLY A 62 6.59 3.66 6.21
CA GLY A 62 5.71 2.77 5.46
C GLY A 62 6.40 1.75 4.55
N GLY A 63 7.71 1.87 4.31
CA GLY A 63 8.48 0.84 3.61
C GLY A 63 8.48 -0.47 4.41
N LEU A 64 8.26 -1.61 3.77
CA LEU A 64 8.16 -2.89 4.47
C LEU A 64 8.65 -4.08 3.66
N THR A 65 8.95 -5.15 4.40
CA THR A 65 8.92 -6.52 3.91
C THR A 65 7.97 -7.34 4.78
N ALA A 66 7.25 -8.28 4.18
CA ALA A 66 6.31 -9.14 4.88
C ALA A 66 6.20 -10.50 4.19
N GLY A 67 5.80 -11.53 4.92
CA GLY A 67 5.57 -12.88 4.42
C GLY A 67 5.22 -13.86 5.53
N ARG A 68 5.12 -15.14 5.20
CA ARG A 68 4.77 -16.19 6.18
C ARG A 68 5.94 -17.16 6.32
N LYS A 69 6.10 -17.78 7.48
CA LYS A 69 7.10 -18.80 7.81
C LYS A 69 8.57 -18.34 7.74
N ASN A 70 9.07 -17.90 6.59
CA ASN A 70 10.47 -17.50 6.37
C ASN A 70 10.62 -16.55 5.15
N PRO A 71 11.82 -15.97 4.90
CA PRO A 71 12.06 -15.00 3.83
C PRO A 71 11.82 -15.50 2.39
N ASP A 72 11.87 -16.81 2.15
CA ASP A 72 11.60 -17.40 0.82
C ASP A 72 10.10 -17.47 0.51
N ASN A 73 9.27 -17.13 1.49
CA ASN A 73 7.81 -17.06 1.41
C ASN A 73 7.38 -15.62 1.69
N ALA A 74 7.89 -14.70 0.88
CA ALA A 74 7.70 -13.27 1.02
C ALA A 74 6.58 -12.73 0.12
N LEU A 75 5.75 -11.83 0.66
CA LEU A 75 4.81 -10.99 -0.08
C LEU A 75 5.52 -9.80 -0.74
N PHE A 76 6.49 -9.21 -0.05
CA PHE A 76 7.31 -8.10 -0.54
C PHE A 76 8.80 -8.46 -0.40
N PRO A 77 9.69 -7.98 -1.27
CA PRO A 77 11.11 -8.35 -1.25
C PRO A 77 11.76 -8.23 0.12
N TYR A 78 12.52 -9.26 0.50
CA TYR A 78 13.23 -9.32 1.78
C TYR A 78 14.65 -8.76 1.63
N TYR A 79 14.80 -7.49 1.98
CA TYR A 79 16.07 -6.75 1.97
C TYR A 79 16.50 -6.36 3.39
N ASN A 80 17.71 -5.81 3.48
CA ASN A 80 18.16 -5.13 4.70
C ASN A 80 17.31 -3.89 4.98
N ASP A 81 17.33 -3.46 6.23
CA ASP A 81 16.47 -2.39 6.73
C ASP A 81 16.73 -1.03 6.06
N ASP A 82 17.98 -0.69 5.75
CA ASP A 82 18.35 0.49 4.98
C ASP A 82 17.65 0.56 3.60
N ILE A 83 17.59 -0.58 2.90
CA ILE A 83 16.87 -0.70 1.62
C ILE A 83 15.36 -0.64 1.86
N ILE A 84 14.85 -1.29 2.91
CA ILE A 84 13.41 -1.23 3.27
C ILE A 84 12.98 0.22 3.51
N HIS A 85 13.73 0.98 4.32
CA HIS A 85 13.50 2.41 4.56
C HIS A 85 13.47 3.21 3.26
N SER A 86 14.40 2.94 2.35
CA SER A 86 14.53 3.65 1.07
C SER A 86 13.50 3.23 0.00
N SER A 87 12.72 2.17 0.26
CA SER A 87 11.82 1.55 -0.72
C SER A 87 10.36 1.99 -0.61
N ASN A 88 10.01 2.86 0.35
CA ASN A 88 8.63 3.26 0.66
C ASN A 88 7.83 3.82 -0.54
N GLU A 89 8.52 4.39 -1.53
CA GLU A 89 7.87 4.92 -2.74
C GLU A 89 7.52 3.85 -3.79
N ILE A 90 8.14 2.67 -3.71
CA ILE A 90 8.09 1.64 -4.76
C ILE A 90 7.68 0.25 -4.26
N THR A 91 7.63 0.02 -2.95
CA THR A 91 7.24 -1.27 -2.34
C THR A 91 6.22 -1.04 -1.24
N GLY A 92 5.18 -1.87 -1.19
CA GLY A 92 4.16 -1.79 -0.15
C GLY A 92 3.01 -0.85 -0.48
N SER A 93 2.47 -0.20 0.55
CA SER A 93 1.29 0.68 0.46
C SER A 93 1.52 1.88 -0.46
N LYS A 94 0.54 2.19 -1.31
CA LYS A 94 0.57 3.39 -2.15
C LYS A 94 -0.86 3.87 -2.43
N ALA A 95 -1.11 5.14 -2.18
CA ALA A 95 -2.38 5.80 -2.45
C ALA A 95 -2.17 7.16 -3.11
N ILE A 96 -2.98 7.49 -4.12
CA ILE A 96 -2.96 8.79 -4.80
C ILE A 96 -4.41 9.26 -4.96
N LEU A 97 -4.68 10.49 -4.53
CA LEU A 97 -5.99 11.12 -4.58
C LEU A 97 -5.95 12.30 -5.56
N GLN A 98 -6.88 12.28 -6.50
CA GLN A 98 -7.27 13.42 -7.31
C GLN A 98 -8.52 14.04 -6.68
N VAL A 99 -8.42 15.27 -6.21
CA VAL A 99 -9.47 15.96 -5.44
C VAL A 99 -9.94 17.19 -6.22
N SER A 100 -11.23 17.23 -6.53
CA SER A 100 -11.81 18.36 -7.27
C SER A 100 -12.23 19.48 -6.31
N ILE A 101 -11.52 20.62 -6.35
CA ILE A 101 -11.81 21.81 -5.52
C ILE A 101 -11.80 23.04 -6.42
N ASP A 102 -12.86 23.85 -6.38
CA ASP A 102 -12.98 25.13 -7.11
C ASP A 102 -12.60 25.03 -8.61
N ASN A 103 -13.12 24.01 -9.30
CA ASN A 103 -12.81 23.68 -10.70
C ASN A 103 -11.32 23.39 -10.99
N LYS A 104 -10.51 23.10 -9.96
CA LYS A 104 -9.13 22.64 -10.09
C LYS A 104 -9.01 21.22 -9.57
N LEU A 105 -8.19 20.43 -10.27
CA LEU A 105 -7.80 19.11 -9.83
C LEU A 105 -6.56 19.23 -8.95
N GLN A 106 -6.71 18.96 -7.66
CA GLN A 106 -5.61 18.88 -6.71
C GLN A 106 -5.12 17.43 -6.62
N ILE A 107 -3.81 17.23 -6.60
CA ILE A 107 -3.20 15.91 -6.44
C ILE A 107 -2.65 15.81 -5.03
N TRP A 108 -3.01 14.76 -4.31
CA TRP A 108 -2.47 14.44 -2.99
C TRP A 108 -2.06 12.99 -2.94
N GLU A 109 -0.80 12.74 -2.56
CA GLU A 109 -0.23 11.41 -2.42
C GLU A 109 0.22 11.21 -0.96
N PRO A 110 -0.67 10.73 -0.07
CA PRO A 110 -0.32 10.56 1.33
C PRO A 110 0.84 9.59 1.51
N PHE A 111 1.67 9.86 2.52
CA PHE A 111 2.89 9.15 2.88
C PHE A 111 4.02 9.21 1.84
N SER A 112 3.82 9.89 0.70
CA SER A 112 4.86 10.11 -0.30
C SER A 112 5.66 11.38 -0.04
N ASN A 113 6.85 11.43 -0.65
CA ASN A 113 7.68 12.61 -0.78
C ASN A 113 7.34 13.47 -2.02
N PHE A 114 6.45 13.00 -2.92
CA PHE A 114 6.13 13.66 -4.18
C PHE A 114 5.61 15.11 -4.00
N CYS A 115 4.74 15.35 -3.02
CA CYS A 115 4.21 16.67 -2.68
C CYS A 115 4.78 17.23 -1.38
N ASN A 116 5.98 16.79 -0.96
CA ASN A 116 6.52 17.18 0.34
C ASN A 116 6.69 18.70 0.46
N GLY A 117 6.19 19.27 1.55
CA GLY A 117 6.22 20.71 1.82
C GLY A 117 5.28 21.55 0.95
N ILE A 118 4.42 20.96 0.12
CA ILE A 118 3.43 21.72 -0.67
C ILE A 118 2.15 21.95 0.14
N TYR A 119 1.65 20.89 0.78
CA TYR A 119 0.46 20.95 1.64
C TYR A 119 0.84 21.04 3.12
N LYS A 120 -0.02 21.68 3.91
CA LYS A 120 0.01 21.58 5.36
C LYS A 120 -0.51 20.20 5.77
N ILE A 121 0.38 19.34 6.23
CA ILE A 121 0.05 17.97 6.65
C ILE A 121 0.47 17.67 8.09
N SER A 122 -0.21 16.69 8.69
CA SER A 122 0.20 16.02 9.93
C SER A 122 0.23 14.52 9.71
N ARG A 123 1.31 13.85 10.09
CA ARG A 123 1.43 12.39 10.02
C ARG A 123 1.49 11.79 11.41
N ASN A 124 0.64 10.81 11.68
CA ASN A 124 0.59 10.10 12.95
C ASN A 124 0.78 8.60 12.72
N LEU A 125 1.50 7.97 13.64
CA LEU A 125 1.76 6.53 13.62
C LEU A 125 1.19 5.90 14.88
N TYR A 126 0.48 4.80 14.73
CA TYR A 126 -0.16 4.12 15.84
C TYR A 126 0.27 2.67 15.87
N LYS A 127 0.61 2.14 17.05
CA LYS A 127 0.78 0.71 17.26
C LYS A 127 -0.04 0.27 18.46
N ASN A 128 -0.82 -0.78 18.32
CA ASN A 128 -1.61 -1.28 19.44
C ASN A 128 -0.70 -1.90 20.52
N ILE A 129 -1.25 -2.06 21.73
CA ILE A 129 -0.51 -2.62 22.88
C ILE A 129 0.04 -4.02 22.58
N LEU A 130 -0.77 -4.86 21.92
CA LEU A 130 -0.37 -6.22 21.54
C LEU A 130 0.72 -6.26 20.45
N GLY A 131 0.89 -5.16 19.69
CA GLY A 131 1.89 -5.03 18.64
C GLY A 131 1.58 -5.79 17.35
N ASN A 132 0.35 -6.26 17.16
CA ASN A 132 -0.09 -6.97 15.95
C ASN A 132 -0.89 -6.08 14.98
N LYS A 133 -1.08 -4.80 15.29
CA LYS A 133 -1.71 -3.80 14.41
C LYS A 133 -0.88 -2.52 14.38
N ILE A 134 -0.74 -1.96 13.20
CA ILE A 134 -0.11 -0.65 12.96
C ILE A 134 -1.01 0.19 12.07
N ILE A 135 -1.15 1.48 12.37
CA ILE A 135 -1.94 2.44 11.60
C ILE A 135 -1.05 3.62 11.22
N PHE A 136 -1.11 4.00 9.95
CA PHE A 136 -0.52 5.21 9.40
C PHE A 136 -1.66 6.18 9.07
N GLU A 137 -1.53 7.42 9.53
CA GLU A 137 -2.50 8.48 9.29
C GLU A 137 -1.78 9.69 8.70
N GLU A 138 -2.34 10.25 7.64
CA GLU A 138 -1.96 11.56 7.13
C GLU A 138 -3.20 12.45 6.99
N ILE A 139 -3.17 13.58 7.69
CA ILE A 139 -4.19 14.61 7.60
C ILE A 139 -3.66 15.71 6.69
N ASN A 140 -4.36 15.98 5.59
CA ASN A 140 -4.11 17.14 4.74
C ASN A 140 -5.07 18.27 5.15
N HIS A 141 -4.52 19.28 5.82
CA HIS A 141 -5.28 20.41 6.38
C HIS A 141 -5.75 21.40 5.31
N ASP A 142 -5.08 21.46 4.17
CA ASP A 142 -5.45 22.36 3.07
C ASP A 142 -6.60 21.78 2.23
N LEU A 143 -6.60 20.46 2.04
CA LEU A 143 -7.69 19.75 1.36
C LEU A 143 -8.82 19.35 2.33
N GLY A 144 -8.58 19.41 3.64
CA GLY A 144 -9.48 18.91 4.67
C GLY A 144 -9.85 17.43 4.49
N LEU A 145 -8.83 16.60 4.29
CA LEU A 145 -8.99 15.16 4.17
C LEU A 145 -8.08 14.44 5.18
N ASN A 146 -8.57 13.34 5.73
CA ASN A 146 -7.78 12.41 6.53
C ASN A 146 -7.72 11.07 5.80
N PHE A 147 -6.51 10.58 5.52
CA PHE A 147 -6.29 9.27 4.91
C PHE A 147 -5.55 8.37 5.90
N CYS A 148 -6.14 7.21 6.18
CA CYS A 148 -5.58 6.21 7.06
C CYS A 148 -5.38 4.90 6.31
N TYR A 149 -4.32 4.18 6.65
CA TYR A 149 -4.27 2.74 6.41
C TYR A 149 -3.67 2.00 7.58
N SER A 150 -4.08 0.75 7.76
CA SER A 150 -3.56 -0.13 8.79
C SER A 150 -3.16 -1.48 8.21
N TRP A 151 -2.21 -2.13 8.87
CA TRP A 151 -1.83 -3.51 8.60
C TRP A 151 -2.23 -4.41 9.76
N MET A 152 -2.84 -5.54 9.41
CA MET A 152 -3.26 -6.60 10.32
C MET A 152 -2.95 -7.97 9.70
N ASN A 153 -2.81 -8.98 10.54
CA ASN A 153 -2.58 -10.36 10.13
C ASN A 153 -3.84 -11.20 10.36
N SER A 154 -4.11 -12.13 9.44
CA SER A 154 -5.19 -13.11 9.52
C SER A 154 -4.64 -14.47 9.15
N GLU A 155 -4.68 -15.44 10.06
CA GLU A 155 -4.24 -16.81 9.77
C GLU A 155 -4.90 -17.39 8.52
N LYS A 156 -6.20 -17.12 8.35
CA LYS A 156 -7.03 -17.64 7.26
C LYS A 156 -6.87 -16.88 5.95
N TYR A 157 -6.59 -15.57 6.00
CA TYR A 157 -6.68 -14.68 4.83
C TYR A 157 -5.35 -13.97 4.50
N GLY A 158 -4.29 -14.21 5.26
CA GLY A 158 -3.00 -13.57 5.08
C GLY A 158 -2.95 -12.15 5.65
N PHE A 159 -2.44 -11.21 4.87
CA PHE A 159 -2.24 -9.82 5.25
C PHE A 159 -3.45 -8.97 4.88
N VAL A 160 -3.95 -8.18 5.84
CA VAL A 160 -5.09 -7.29 5.64
C VAL A 160 -4.63 -5.85 5.76
N LYS A 161 -4.73 -5.10 4.66
CA LYS A 161 -4.60 -3.64 4.62
C LYS A 161 -5.99 -3.03 4.69
N LYS A 162 -6.39 -2.44 5.83
CA LYS A 162 -7.62 -1.64 5.94
C LYS A 162 -7.29 -0.19 5.66
N SER A 163 -7.99 0.42 4.72
CA SER A 163 -7.81 1.82 4.35
C SER A 163 -9.09 2.61 4.50
N SER A 164 -8.96 3.89 4.77
CA SER A 164 -10.07 4.81 4.84
C SER A 164 -9.69 6.22 4.39
N VAL A 165 -10.67 6.94 3.85
CA VAL A 165 -10.58 8.39 3.63
C VAL A 165 -11.79 9.07 4.23
N LYS A 166 -11.54 10.05 5.10
CA LYS A 166 -12.55 10.85 5.76
C LYS A 166 -12.49 12.29 5.27
N ASN A 167 -13.67 12.85 4.97
CA ASN A 167 -13.82 14.28 4.72
C ASN A 167 -13.98 15.03 6.05
N ILE A 168 -13.03 15.92 6.34
CA ILE A 168 -13.03 16.77 7.55
C ILE A 168 -13.39 18.23 7.22
N ASN A 169 -13.91 18.50 6.01
CA ASN A 169 -14.48 19.79 5.65
C ASN A 169 -15.96 19.89 6.01
N ASN A 170 -16.47 21.11 5.95
CA ASN A 170 -17.90 21.42 6.03
C ASN A 170 -18.62 21.38 4.67
N LYS A 171 -17.94 20.94 3.60
CA LYS A 171 -18.50 20.79 2.25
C LYS A 171 -18.22 19.41 1.70
N SER A 172 -19.09 18.93 0.81
CA SER A 172 -18.83 17.67 0.12
C SER A 172 -17.66 17.82 -0.85
N ILE A 173 -16.88 16.75 -1.01
CA ILE A 173 -15.70 16.69 -1.89
C ILE A 173 -15.83 15.51 -2.83
N GLU A 174 -15.46 15.73 -4.09
CA GLU A 174 -15.33 14.66 -5.09
C GLU A 174 -13.88 14.18 -5.15
N ILE A 175 -13.72 12.86 -5.02
CA ILE A 175 -12.42 12.20 -4.98
C ILE A 175 -12.40 11.14 -6.08
N ASN A 176 -11.35 11.15 -6.89
CA ASN A 176 -10.92 10.01 -7.68
C ASN A 176 -9.64 9.47 -7.05
N LEU A 177 -9.70 8.24 -6.55
CA LEU A 177 -8.67 7.60 -5.75
C LEU A 177 -8.07 6.44 -6.53
N ILE A 178 -6.76 6.26 -6.41
CA ILE A 178 -6.12 4.96 -6.60
C ILE A 178 -5.42 4.56 -5.30
N ASP A 179 -5.72 3.37 -4.79
CA ASP A 179 -5.12 2.82 -3.57
C ASP A 179 -4.75 1.36 -3.78
N GLY A 180 -3.63 0.93 -3.19
CA GLY A 180 -3.13 -0.41 -3.44
C GLY A 180 -1.84 -0.76 -2.71
N ILE A 181 -1.28 -1.87 -3.17
CA ILE A 181 0.05 -2.36 -2.81
C ILE A 181 0.87 -2.65 -4.06
N GLN A 182 2.18 -2.39 -4.01
CA GLN A 182 3.09 -2.54 -5.16
C GLN A 182 4.36 -3.30 -4.83
N ASN A 183 5.02 -3.79 -5.88
CA ASN A 183 6.18 -4.68 -5.82
C ASN A 183 5.90 -5.99 -5.07
N ILE A 184 4.72 -6.56 -5.35
CA ILE A 184 4.27 -7.86 -4.86
C ILE A 184 5.16 -8.95 -5.48
N LEU A 185 5.63 -9.87 -4.66
CA LEU A 185 6.35 -11.04 -5.11
C LEU A 185 5.40 -12.18 -5.49
N PRO A 186 5.63 -12.84 -6.63
CA PRO A 186 4.98 -14.10 -6.92
C PRO A 186 5.57 -15.24 -6.07
N TYR A 187 4.83 -16.33 -5.97
CA TYR A 187 5.34 -17.57 -5.37
C TYR A 187 6.61 -18.07 -6.08
N GLY A 188 7.51 -18.71 -5.32
CA GLY A 188 8.65 -19.45 -5.86
C GLY A 188 9.87 -18.59 -6.22
N LEU A 189 9.82 -17.29 -5.92
CA LEU A 189 10.97 -16.40 -6.04
C LEU A 189 11.72 -16.30 -4.71
N TYR A 190 12.74 -17.13 -4.54
CA TYR A 190 13.54 -17.18 -3.31
C TYR A 190 14.35 -15.90 -3.07
N GLN A 191 14.64 -15.63 -1.80
CA GLN A 191 15.32 -14.41 -1.34
C GLN A 191 16.62 -14.17 -2.12
N LYS A 192 17.45 -15.21 -2.25
CA LYS A 192 18.73 -15.10 -2.96
C LYS A 192 18.54 -14.64 -4.41
N PHE A 193 17.60 -15.26 -5.15
CA PHE A 193 17.34 -14.91 -6.54
C PHE A 193 16.77 -13.50 -6.68
N GLN A 194 15.87 -13.10 -5.79
CA GLN A 194 15.34 -11.74 -5.77
C GLN A 194 16.43 -10.69 -5.47
N ASN A 195 17.41 -11.01 -4.63
CA ASN A 195 18.47 -10.08 -4.26
C ASN A 195 19.56 -9.96 -5.33
N GLU A 196 19.91 -11.07 -5.99
CA GLU A 196 21.00 -11.12 -6.98
C GLU A 196 20.51 -10.84 -8.41
N PHE A 197 19.26 -11.23 -8.74
CA PHE A 197 18.75 -11.30 -10.12
C PHE A 197 17.35 -10.70 -10.29
N SER A 198 17.00 -9.67 -9.51
CA SER A 198 15.66 -9.04 -9.56
C SER A 198 15.19 -8.61 -10.96
N THR A 199 16.09 -8.12 -11.81
CA THR A 199 15.75 -7.72 -13.20
C THR A 199 15.47 -8.92 -14.09
N LEU A 200 16.17 -10.04 -13.90
CA LEU A 200 15.88 -11.31 -14.56
C LEU A 200 14.55 -11.86 -14.05
N ALA A 201 14.31 -11.82 -12.74
CA ALA A 201 13.06 -12.24 -12.13
C ALA A 201 11.86 -11.51 -12.74
N ASP A 202 11.99 -10.20 -12.99
CA ASP A 202 10.94 -9.41 -13.62
C ASP A 202 10.51 -10.05 -14.95
N GLY A 203 11.42 -10.59 -15.76
CA GLY A 203 11.10 -11.26 -17.03
C GLY A 203 10.22 -12.51 -16.93
N TYR A 204 10.17 -13.15 -15.75
CA TYR A 204 9.33 -14.32 -15.49
C TYR A 204 7.97 -13.96 -14.89
N LYS A 205 7.78 -12.73 -14.40
CA LYS A 205 6.56 -12.33 -13.70
C LYS A 205 5.36 -12.27 -14.65
N LYS A 206 4.25 -12.85 -14.19
CA LYS A 206 2.94 -12.79 -14.82
C LYS A 206 1.91 -12.37 -13.76
N ASN A 207 1.24 -11.25 -14.01
CA ASN A 207 0.26 -10.66 -13.11
C ASN A 207 -1.08 -10.67 -13.84
N GLU A 208 -2.07 -11.38 -13.33
CA GLU A 208 -3.37 -11.60 -13.98
C GLU A 208 -4.53 -11.14 -13.08
N LEU A 209 -5.65 -10.74 -13.69
CA LEU A 209 -6.89 -10.40 -12.99
C LEU A 209 -7.97 -11.42 -13.33
N ILE A 210 -8.68 -11.93 -12.34
CA ILE A 210 -10.01 -12.52 -12.48
C ILE A 210 -11.02 -11.36 -12.36
N PRO A 211 -11.59 -10.86 -13.47
CA PRO A 211 -12.36 -9.62 -13.45
C PRO A 211 -13.66 -9.70 -12.65
N GLU A 212 -14.29 -10.88 -12.61
CA GLU A 212 -15.60 -11.11 -11.98
C GLU A 212 -15.59 -10.79 -10.49
N ASN A 213 -14.50 -11.17 -9.80
CA ASN A 213 -14.32 -10.98 -8.36
C ASN A 213 -13.23 -9.95 -8.04
N GLY A 214 -12.54 -9.40 -9.05
CA GLY A 214 -11.45 -8.45 -8.85
C GLY A 214 -10.20 -9.06 -8.21
N ILE A 215 -9.92 -10.33 -8.44
CA ILE A 215 -8.80 -11.04 -7.80
C ILE A 215 -7.55 -10.92 -8.67
N GLY A 216 -6.47 -10.35 -8.12
CA GLY A 216 -5.14 -10.34 -8.71
C GLY A 216 -4.36 -11.60 -8.38
N ILE A 217 -3.75 -12.22 -9.40
CA ILE A 217 -2.91 -13.41 -9.29
C ILE A 217 -1.50 -13.04 -9.73
N PHE A 218 -0.53 -13.22 -8.85
CA PHE A 218 0.88 -12.90 -9.08
C PHE A 218 1.68 -14.20 -9.08
N SER A 219 2.11 -14.62 -10.27
CA SER A 219 2.79 -15.89 -10.51
C SER A 219 4.05 -15.70 -11.35
N LEU A 220 4.81 -16.77 -11.49
CA LEU A 220 5.90 -16.88 -12.46
C LEU A 220 5.41 -17.70 -13.65
N SER A 221 5.88 -17.38 -14.86
CA SER A 221 5.64 -18.21 -16.04
C SER A 221 6.28 -19.60 -15.91
N SER A 222 7.38 -19.70 -15.15
CA SER A 222 8.07 -20.91 -14.71
C SER A 222 8.98 -20.56 -13.53
N ILE A 223 9.29 -21.52 -12.67
CA ILE A 223 10.23 -21.31 -11.57
C ILE A 223 11.65 -21.24 -12.14
N PRO A 224 12.40 -20.12 -11.94
CA PRO A 224 13.76 -19.98 -12.42
C PRO A 224 14.66 -21.12 -11.95
N SER A 225 15.30 -21.79 -12.90
CA SER A 225 16.21 -22.91 -12.66
C SER A 225 17.34 -22.89 -13.70
N ASP A 226 18.54 -23.28 -13.28
CA ASP A 226 19.69 -23.46 -14.17
C ASP A 226 19.69 -24.85 -14.85
N ARG A 227 18.72 -25.70 -14.51
CA ARG A 227 18.54 -27.00 -15.15
C ARG A 227 17.70 -26.85 -16.41
N ALA A 228 18.12 -27.53 -17.46
CA ALA A 228 17.36 -27.65 -18.71
C ALA A 228 16.19 -28.66 -18.56
N GLU A 229 15.32 -28.44 -17.58
CA GLU A 229 14.13 -29.25 -17.30
C GLU A 229 12.89 -28.36 -17.09
N PRO A 230 11.66 -28.87 -17.36
CA PRO A 230 10.44 -28.15 -17.04
C PRO A 230 10.36 -27.81 -15.56
N SER A 231 9.96 -26.58 -15.25
CA SER A 231 9.93 -26.05 -13.89
C SER A 231 8.65 -25.23 -13.70
N GLU A 232 7.53 -25.93 -13.51
CA GLU A 232 6.19 -25.34 -13.46
C GLU A 232 5.97 -24.51 -12.18
N SER A 233 5.33 -23.35 -12.33
CA SER A 233 4.91 -22.51 -11.21
C SER A 233 3.41 -22.70 -10.94
N LEU A 234 3.06 -23.66 -10.08
CA LEU A 234 1.66 -24.06 -9.82
C LEU A 234 1.03 -23.38 -8.60
N LYS A 235 1.68 -22.34 -8.07
CA LYS A 235 1.18 -21.52 -6.96
C LYS A 235 1.37 -20.04 -7.27
N ALA A 236 0.66 -19.20 -6.55
CA ALA A 236 0.69 -17.75 -6.70
C ALA A 236 0.59 -17.02 -5.36
N THR A 237 0.90 -15.74 -5.40
CA THR A 237 0.38 -14.77 -4.44
C THR A 237 -0.95 -14.26 -4.97
N VAL A 238 -1.97 -14.19 -4.13
CA VAL A 238 -3.33 -13.78 -4.51
C VAL A 238 -3.72 -12.55 -3.70
N VAL A 239 -4.26 -11.54 -4.37
CA VAL A 239 -4.70 -10.29 -3.75
C VAL A 239 -6.11 -9.95 -4.20
N TRP A 240 -6.97 -9.51 -3.29
CA TRP A 240 -8.32 -9.07 -3.62
C TRP A 240 -8.73 -7.91 -2.73
N SER A 241 -9.83 -7.24 -3.08
CA SER A 241 -10.36 -6.11 -2.31
C SER A 241 -11.80 -6.32 -1.90
N LEU A 242 -12.14 -5.85 -0.70
CA LEU A 242 -13.52 -5.58 -0.29
C LEU A 242 -13.70 -4.06 -0.33
N ALA A 243 -14.08 -3.56 -1.49
CA ALA A 243 -14.21 -2.13 -1.76
C ALA A 243 -15.49 -1.84 -2.56
N PRO A 244 -16.26 -0.79 -2.21
CA PRO A 244 -17.44 -0.44 -2.98
C PRO A 244 -17.06 0.08 -4.37
N LYS A 245 -17.76 -0.41 -5.40
CA LYS A 245 -17.83 0.19 -6.74
C LYS A 245 -16.49 0.30 -7.50
N VAL A 246 -15.55 -0.63 -7.31
CA VAL A 246 -14.26 -0.67 -8.04
C VAL A 246 -14.46 -0.50 -9.55
N LYS A 247 -13.93 0.60 -10.10
CA LYS A 247 -14.07 0.92 -11.53
C LYS A 247 -13.00 0.27 -12.38
N LYS A 248 -11.77 0.27 -11.91
CA LYS A 248 -10.59 -0.22 -12.64
C LYS A 248 -9.60 -0.85 -11.65
N TYR A 249 -8.91 -1.88 -12.10
CA TYR A 249 -7.80 -2.53 -11.43
C TYR A 249 -6.50 -2.27 -12.20
N LEU A 250 -5.40 -2.04 -11.48
CA LEU A 250 -4.05 -2.12 -12.06
C LEU A 250 -3.28 -3.28 -11.44
N LEU A 251 -2.55 -4.00 -12.28
CA LEU A 251 -1.72 -5.13 -11.90
C LEU A 251 -0.22 -4.77 -11.87
N SER A 252 0.09 -3.50 -12.13
CA SER A 252 1.43 -2.92 -12.15
C SER A 252 1.41 -1.43 -11.81
N SER A 253 2.56 -0.88 -11.40
CA SER A 253 2.72 0.55 -11.15
C SER A 253 2.90 1.41 -12.42
N ARG A 254 2.78 0.84 -13.63
CA ARG A 254 3.12 1.52 -14.91
C ARG A 254 2.28 2.78 -15.17
N GLN A 255 1.04 2.81 -14.67
CA GLN A 255 0.10 3.91 -14.93
C GLN A 255 0.00 4.92 -13.78
N LEU A 256 0.73 4.75 -12.66
CA LEU A 256 0.66 5.67 -11.53
C LEU A 256 1.06 7.11 -11.91
N ASN A 257 2.08 7.29 -12.75
CA ASN A 257 2.48 8.62 -13.22
C ASN A 257 1.44 9.28 -14.15
N LYS A 258 0.66 8.48 -14.89
CA LYS A 258 -0.48 9.02 -15.66
C LYS A 258 -1.53 9.55 -14.70
N PHE A 259 -1.86 8.77 -13.67
CA PHE A 259 -2.81 9.17 -12.64
C PHE A 259 -2.34 10.43 -11.88
N ARG A 260 -1.06 10.52 -11.49
CA ARG A 260 -0.48 11.74 -10.87
C ARG A 260 -0.63 12.98 -11.74
N SER A 261 -0.63 12.81 -13.05
CA SER A 261 -0.78 13.90 -14.02
C SER A 261 -2.23 14.23 -14.37
N GLY A 262 -3.22 13.64 -13.69
CA GLY A 262 -4.64 13.85 -14.00
C GLY A 262 -5.11 13.13 -15.27
N LEU A 263 -4.30 12.24 -15.84
CA LEU A 263 -4.64 11.50 -17.05
C LEU A 263 -5.44 10.23 -16.71
N GLU A 264 -6.26 9.80 -17.68
CA GLU A 264 -7.00 8.56 -17.55
C GLU A 264 -6.08 7.33 -17.53
N ILE A 265 -6.43 6.36 -16.69
CA ILE A 265 -5.80 5.04 -16.59
C ILE A 265 -6.71 3.97 -17.20
N ASN A 266 -6.14 2.87 -17.64
CA ASN A 266 -6.87 1.73 -18.20
C ASN A 266 -6.81 0.53 -17.26
N ASN A 267 -7.88 -0.26 -17.24
CA ASN A 267 -7.92 -1.53 -16.51
C ASN A 267 -6.85 -2.49 -17.06
N GLU A 268 -6.14 -3.19 -16.16
CA GLU A 268 -5.11 -4.18 -16.50
C GLU A 268 -5.61 -5.59 -16.15
N THR A 269 -5.49 -6.55 -17.08
CA THR A 269 -5.95 -7.94 -16.88
C THR A 269 -4.87 -9.01 -17.06
N ASP A 270 -3.86 -8.76 -17.90
CA ASP A 270 -2.66 -9.59 -18.05
C ASP A 270 -1.46 -8.66 -18.25
N ILE A 271 -0.57 -8.62 -17.26
CA ILE A 271 0.68 -7.87 -17.31
C ILE A 271 1.85 -8.84 -17.14
N ARG A 272 2.74 -8.84 -18.12
CA ARG A 272 3.95 -9.65 -18.13
C ARG A 272 5.19 -8.78 -17.99
N ALA A 273 6.27 -9.41 -17.54
CA ALA A 273 7.58 -8.80 -17.44
C ALA A 273 7.57 -7.50 -16.60
N ALA A 274 6.83 -7.49 -15.49
CA ALA A 274 6.69 -6.33 -14.63
C ALA A 274 6.54 -6.74 -13.16
N LYS A 275 7.01 -5.87 -12.26
CA LYS A 275 6.72 -5.98 -10.83
C LYS A 275 5.19 -5.99 -10.61
N GLY A 276 4.72 -6.99 -9.86
CA GLY A 276 3.32 -7.12 -9.50
C GLY A 276 2.87 -5.96 -8.64
N SER A 277 1.67 -5.46 -8.89
CA SER A 277 0.99 -4.49 -8.03
C SER A 277 -0.49 -4.80 -8.03
N TYR A 278 -1.22 -4.38 -7.01
CA TYR A 278 -2.66 -4.50 -6.97
C TYR A 278 -3.21 -3.15 -6.53
N PHE A 279 -3.80 -2.42 -7.47
CA PHE A 279 -4.44 -1.14 -7.21
C PHE A 279 -5.91 -1.19 -7.60
N ILE A 280 -6.75 -0.65 -6.73
CA ILE A 280 -8.14 -0.34 -7.04
C ILE A 280 -8.26 1.14 -7.37
N ASN A 281 -9.03 1.47 -8.40
CA ASN A 281 -9.40 2.84 -8.71
C ASN A 281 -10.90 3.03 -8.55
N ASN A 282 -11.25 4.11 -7.84
CA ASN A 282 -12.61 4.47 -7.52
C ASN A 282 -12.82 5.96 -7.58
N SER A 283 -14.05 6.38 -7.87
CA SER A 283 -14.44 7.79 -7.73
C SER A 283 -15.78 7.90 -7.03
N PHE A 284 -15.83 8.77 -6.03
CA PHE A 284 -16.97 8.95 -5.15
C PHE A 284 -17.00 10.38 -4.60
N LYS A 285 -18.13 10.73 -4.00
CA LYS A 285 -18.34 12.02 -3.34
C LYS A 285 -18.50 11.75 -1.85
N LEU A 286 -17.68 12.39 -1.02
CA LEU A 286 -17.80 12.38 0.42
C LEU A 286 -18.51 13.63 0.90
N ASN A 287 -19.60 13.48 1.66
CA ASN A 287 -20.23 14.56 2.39
C ASN A 287 -19.39 14.97 3.61
N PRO A 288 -19.70 16.11 4.25
CA PRO A 288 -19.03 16.50 5.49
C PRO A 288 -19.07 15.37 6.53
N GLU A 289 -17.93 15.10 7.18
CA GLU A 289 -17.73 14.02 8.15
C GLU A 289 -17.93 12.59 7.63
N GLU A 290 -18.24 12.41 6.34
CA GLU A 290 -18.36 11.09 5.73
C GLU A 290 -16.99 10.42 5.56
N ASN A 291 -17.00 9.10 5.71
CA ASN A 291 -15.83 8.24 5.66
C ASN A 291 -16.13 7.07 4.72
N GLU A 292 -15.21 6.79 3.81
CA GLU A 292 -15.24 5.60 2.96
C GLU A 292 -14.11 4.66 3.37
N GLU A 293 -14.44 3.37 3.52
CA GLU A 293 -13.51 2.33 3.97
C GLU A 293 -13.46 1.17 3.00
N TRP A 294 -12.30 0.54 2.90
CA TRP A 294 -12.12 -0.69 2.13
C TRP A 294 -10.97 -1.53 2.67
N LEU A 295 -10.96 -2.79 2.25
CA LEU A 295 -9.90 -3.73 2.58
C LEU A 295 -9.18 -4.16 1.29
N ILE A 296 -7.86 -4.31 1.38
CA ILE A 296 -7.05 -5.08 0.43
C ILE A 296 -6.44 -6.22 1.21
N ILE A 297 -6.65 -7.45 0.72
CA ILE A 297 -6.22 -8.67 1.37
C ILE A 297 -5.25 -9.38 0.43
N ALA A 298 -4.12 -9.84 0.98
CA ALA A 298 -3.09 -10.55 0.24
C ALA A 298 -2.68 -11.83 0.98
N ASP A 299 -2.73 -12.97 0.29
CA ASP A 299 -2.18 -14.23 0.80
C ASP A 299 -1.19 -14.84 -0.19
N ILE A 300 -0.23 -15.58 0.35
CA ILE A 300 0.89 -16.14 -0.42
C ILE A 300 0.76 -17.67 -0.49
N ASN A 301 1.54 -18.30 -1.38
CA ASN A 301 1.63 -19.76 -1.50
C ASN A 301 0.31 -20.48 -1.88
N GLN A 302 -0.62 -19.75 -2.52
CA GLN A 302 -1.95 -20.23 -2.87
C GLN A 302 -1.88 -21.13 -4.10
N ASP A 303 -2.46 -22.32 -4.02
CA ASP A 303 -2.69 -23.16 -5.20
C ASP A 303 -4.08 -22.91 -5.83
N SER A 304 -4.42 -23.67 -6.86
CA SER A 304 -5.70 -23.53 -7.56
C SER A 304 -6.91 -23.89 -6.69
N ALA A 305 -6.78 -24.81 -5.73
CA ALA A 305 -7.85 -25.17 -4.83
C ALA A 305 -8.08 -24.07 -3.80
N ASP A 306 -7.02 -23.43 -3.31
CA ASP A 306 -7.13 -22.29 -2.40
C ASP A 306 -7.74 -21.08 -3.10
N LEU A 307 -7.34 -20.78 -4.34
CA LEU A 307 -7.95 -19.74 -5.16
C LEU A 307 -9.46 -20.00 -5.38
N ALA A 308 -9.84 -21.23 -5.71
CA ALA A 308 -11.25 -21.60 -5.88
C ALA A 308 -12.08 -21.38 -4.59
N LYS A 309 -11.51 -21.67 -3.42
CA LYS A 309 -12.17 -21.37 -2.12
C LYS A 309 -12.34 -19.86 -1.92
N THR A 310 -11.33 -19.06 -2.25
CA THR A 310 -11.41 -17.59 -2.15
C THR A 310 -12.51 -17.03 -3.04
N ILE A 311 -12.60 -17.50 -4.30
CA ILE A 311 -13.69 -17.13 -5.21
C ILE A 311 -15.04 -17.49 -4.59
N TYR A 312 -15.20 -18.72 -4.11
CA TYR A 312 -16.43 -19.17 -3.46
C TYR A 312 -16.84 -18.28 -2.27
N TYR A 313 -15.90 -17.87 -1.43
CA TYR A 313 -16.17 -16.98 -0.29
C TYR A 313 -16.49 -15.54 -0.66
N LEU A 314 -16.09 -15.07 -1.85
CA LEU A 314 -16.43 -13.72 -2.31
C LEU A 314 -17.81 -13.67 -2.98
N GLU A 315 -18.31 -14.82 -3.44
CA GLU A 315 -19.61 -14.95 -4.09
C GLU A 315 -20.76 -15.27 -3.13
N ASN A 316 -20.47 -15.70 -1.89
CA ASN A 316 -21.44 -16.14 -0.89
C ASN A 316 -21.24 -15.45 0.46
#